data_AF-I5BUG9-F1
#
_entry.id   AF-I5BUG9-F1
#
_cell.length_a   1.000
_cell.length_b   1.000
_cell.length_c   1.000
_cell.angle_alpha   90.00
_cell.angle_beta   90.00
_cell.angle_gamma   90.00
#
_symmetry.space_group_name_H-M   'P 1'
#
loop_
_entity.id
_entity.type
_entity.pdbx_description
1 polymer ?
#
loop_
_entity_poly.entity_id
_entity_poly.type
_entity_poly.pdbx_seq_one_letter_code
_entity_poly.pdbx_strand_id
1 'polypeptide(L)'
;MSKRRHWDPFEDEISVETPDTSSIRNGVALPIWLKRLPLPAALLALIWTMVAGFSGNSFPFAPVAVTTLAFGAIFLVDMLENADGRRLVRRVRIARDRGWSYTGRFLEWQIERTPVRDSEGHYERRSQRVKPPRLEKIEARIPELTKVRAGSFMGVRLDGEFWGDSREDSLPLWVAVGAMQMEAGLGMREMRRDARGGKGGYGQFFSMLGAYRIDRKTGIRAVIRPENIVNRGPLDRDIKTESIQFNERFHVSGRPMTKRDNRDVTQEVLQILTPATQATMLDLAARFHNLGFILEDDVLFFMAQDRLAGENASEGGIDRLLPGMLEEFEAAKLSIRRYVE
;
A
#
# COMPACT_ATOMS: atom_id res chain seq x y z
N MET A 1 4.45 25.87 -9.19
CA MET A 1 4.49 24.39 -9.28
C MET A 1 5.50 24.02 -10.37
N SER A 2 6.40 23.05 -10.15
CA SER A 2 7.37 22.63 -11.17
C SER A 2 6.90 21.33 -11.81
N LYS A 3 6.60 21.38 -13.10
CA LYS A 3 6.24 20.21 -13.91
C LYS A 3 7.53 19.56 -14.42
N ARG A 4 7.78 18.31 -14.03
CA ARG A 4 8.97 17.54 -14.44
C ARG A 4 8.55 16.31 -15.24
N ARG A 5 9.39 15.91 -16.20
CA ARG A 5 9.22 14.66 -16.95
C ARG A 5 10.04 13.57 -16.26
N HIS A 6 9.43 12.41 -16.08
CA HIS A 6 10.02 11.27 -15.42
C HIS A 6 9.76 10.01 -16.24
N TRP A 7 10.68 9.05 -16.16
CA TRP A 7 10.42 7.70 -16.64
C TRP A 7 9.25 7.08 -15.85
N ASP A 8 8.37 6.40 -16.55
CA ASP A 8 7.23 5.70 -15.97
C ASP A 8 7.18 4.25 -16.42
N PRO A 9 7.08 3.26 -15.51
CA PRO A 9 7.06 1.85 -15.89
C PRO A 9 5.77 1.43 -16.61
N PHE A 10 4.73 2.27 -16.70
CA PHE A 10 3.46 1.94 -17.36
C PHE A 10 3.20 2.77 -18.62
N GLU A 11 3.69 4.01 -18.67
CA GLU A 11 3.47 4.97 -19.77
C GLU A 11 4.78 5.42 -20.45
N ASP A 12 5.92 4.82 -20.08
CA ASP A 12 7.30 5.14 -20.47
C ASP A 12 7.79 6.52 -20.03
N GLU A 13 7.00 7.56 -20.25
CA GLU A 13 7.27 8.93 -19.81
C GLU A 13 5.99 9.57 -19.27
N ILE A 14 6.09 10.18 -18.09
CA ILE A 14 4.98 10.91 -17.47
C ILE A 14 5.44 12.29 -17.01
N SER A 15 4.52 13.25 -17.10
CA SER A 15 4.75 14.58 -16.58
C SER A 15 4.05 14.77 -15.24
N VAL A 16 4.84 14.91 -14.18
CA VAL A 16 4.35 14.98 -12.80
C VAL A 16 4.44 16.40 -12.29
N GLU A 17 3.35 16.85 -11.70
CA GLU A 17 3.28 18.12 -10.98
C GLU A 17 3.18 17.83 -9.48
N THR A 18 4.22 18.19 -8.74
CA THR A 18 4.20 18.04 -7.28
C THR A 18 3.31 19.12 -6.67
N PRO A 19 2.29 18.77 -5.86
CA PRO A 19 1.38 19.72 -5.25
C PRO A 19 2.12 20.78 -4.42
N ASP A 20 1.61 22.01 -4.45
CA ASP A 20 2.04 23.01 -3.50
C ASP A 20 1.39 22.75 -2.14
N THR A 21 2.19 22.82 -1.10
CA THR A 21 1.82 22.51 0.28
C THR A 21 1.69 23.77 1.14
N SER A 22 2.04 24.94 0.59
CA SER A 22 2.03 26.23 1.28
C SER A 22 0.67 26.61 1.87
N SER A 23 -0.43 26.23 1.20
CA SER A 23 -1.80 26.54 1.61
C SER A 23 -2.46 25.46 2.49
N ILE A 24 -1.76 24.36 2.78
CA ILE A 24 -2.33 23.26 3.56
C ILE A 24 -2.27 23.62 5.05
N ARG A 25 -3.42 23.58 5.72
CA ARG A 25 -3.52 23.81 7.16
C ARG A 25 -2.69 22.78 7.93
N ASN A 26 -1.82 23.23 8.84
CA ASN A 26 -1.13 22.33 9.77
C ASN A 26 -2.14 21.74 10.76
N GLY A 27 -2.41 20.44 10.65
CA GLY A 27 -3.22 19.69 11.61
C GLY A 27 -2.40 19.17 12.79
N VAL A 28 -3.07 18.73 13.86
CA VAL A 28 -2.43 18.25 15.11
C VAL A 28 -2.49 16.74 15.23
N ALA A 29 -1.38 16.08 15.55
CA ALA A 29 -1.33 14.63 15.76
C ALA A 29 -1.95 14.28 17.11
N LEU A 30 -3.18 13.77 17.07
CA LEU A 30 -3.87 13.37 18.29
C LEU A 30 -3.47 11.94 18.68
N PRO A 31 -3.20 11.67 19.97
CA PRO A 31 -2.98 10.33 20.48
C PRO A 31 -4.17 9.41 20.17
N ILE A 32 -3.90 8.11 19.91
CA ILE A 32 -4.93 7.12 19.56
C ILE A 32 -6.04 7.03 20.62
N TRP A 33 -5.70 7.15 21.91
CA TRP A 33 -6.69 7.09 23.00
C TRP A 33 -7.72 8.23 22.91
N LEU A 34 -7.28 9.43 22.52
CA LEU A 34 -8.14 10.59 22.36
C LEU A 34 -9.07 10.45 21.16
N LYS A 35 -8.60 9.80 20.08
CA LYS A 35 -9.44 9.49 18.91
C LYS A 35 -10.54 8.47 19.20
N ARG A 36 -10.33 7.61 20.19
CA ARG A 36 -11.25 6.50 20.52
C ARG A 36 -12.28 6.87 21.58
N LEU A 37 -12.08 7.93 22.34
CA LEU A 37 -13.01 8.39 23.38
C LEU A 37 -14.37 8.90 22.85
N PRO A 38 -14.45 9.64 21.74
CA PRO A 38 -15.69 10.27 21.31
C PRO A 38 -16.83 9.27 21.03
N LEU A 39 -16.54 8.13 20.42
CA LEU A 39 -17.58 7.14 20.05
C LEU A 39 -18.21 6.44 21.28
N PRO A 40 -17.44 5.84 22.22
CA PRO A 40 -17.99 5.34 23.48
C PRO A 40 -18.69 6.43 24.30
N ALA A 41 -18.15 7.64 24.35
CA ALA A 41 -18.79 8.76 25.04
C ALA A 41 -20.14 9.11 24.41
N ALA A 42 -20.24 9.15 23.08
CA ALA A 42 -21.48 9.38 22.35
C ALA A 42 -22.50 8.26 22.60
N LEU A 43 -22.07 7.00 22.60
CA LEU A 43 -22.94 5.85 22.90
C LEU A 43 -23.47 5.89 24.34
N LEU A 44 -22.61 6.17 25.32
CA LEU A 44 -23.02 6.32 26.72
C LEU A 44 -23.98 7.50 26.92
N ALA A 45 -23.70 8.63 26.27
CA ALA A 45 -24.58 9.81 26.31
C ALA A 45 -25.94 9.54 25.65
N LEU A 46 -25.97 8.73 24.58
CA LEU A 46 -27.20 8.31 23.92
C LEU A 46 -28.04 7.40 24.83
N ILE A 47 -27.40 6.42 25.50
CA ILE A 47 -28.07 5.57 26.51
C ILE A 47 -28.63 6.44 27.64
N TRP A 48 -27.85 7.41 28.14
CA TRP A 48 -28.30 8.34 29.17
C TRP A 48 -29.51 9.18 28.70
N THR A 49 -29.48 9.65 27.46
CA THR A 49 -30.59 10.39 26.86
C THR A 49 -31.86 9.55 26.80
N MET A 50 -31.75 8.27 26.40
CA MET A 50 -32.89 7.35 26.39
C MET A 50 -33.45 7.13 27.80
N VAL A 51 -32.59 6.80 28.78
CA VAL A 51 -33.02 6.56 30.17
C VAL A 51 -33.68 7.80 30.77
N ALA A 52 -33.11 8.99 30.54
CA ALA A 52 -33.67 10.24 31.03
C ALA A 52 -35.02 10.57 30.36
N GLY A 53 -35.18 10.23 29.08
CA GLY A 53 -36.44 10.39 28.36
C GLY A 53 -37.56 9.45 28.84
N PHE A 54 -37.22 8.24 29.31
CA PHE A 54 -38.19 7.29 29.86
C PHE A 54 -38.55 7.54 31.33
N SER A 55 -37.64 8.11 32.12
CA SER A 55 -37.81 8.30 33.57
C SER A 55 -38.22 9.70 34.00
N GLY A 56 -38.11 10.70 33.12
CA GLY A 56 -38.39 12.10 33.42
C GLY A 56 -39.72 12.59 32.85
N ASN A 57 -40.42 13.45 33.60
CA ASN A 57 -41.61 14.19 33.12
C ASN A 57 -41.25 15.44 32.30
N SER A 58 -39.98 15.63 31.93
CA SER A 58 -39.48 16.82 31.23
C SER A 58 -38.44 16.45 30.18
N PHE A 59 -38.27 17.29 29.16
CA PHE A 59 -37.31 17.04 28.08
C PHE A 59 -35.87 16.94 28.62
N PRO A 60 -35.09 15.90 28.27
CA PRO A 60 -33.80 15.65 28.88
C PRO A 60 -32.69 16.50 28.23
N PHE A 61 -32.72 17.81 28.46
CA PHE A 61 -31.81 18.79 27.84
C PHE A 61 -30.31 18.50 28.05
N ALA A 62 -29.92 18.17 29.29
CA ALA A 62 -28.52 17.91 29.62
C ALA A 62 -27.91 16.72 28.86
N PRO A 63 -28.50 15.51 28.88
CA PRO A 63 -27.94 14.39 28.14
C PRO A 63 -28.04 14.56 26.61
N VAL A 64 -29.07 15.26 26.10
CA VAL A 64 -29.13 15.65 24.68
C VAL A 64 -27.95 16.53 24.31
N ALA A 65 -27.66 17.58 25.09
CA ALA A 65 -26.52 18.47 24.83
C ALA A 65 -25.18 17.73 24.87
N VAL A 66 -24.97 16.84 25.85
CA VAL A 66 -23.76 16.00 25.94
C VAL A 66 -23.64 15.07 24.73
N THR A 67 -24.75 14.46 24.28
CA THR A 67 -24.77 13.61 23.09
C THR A 67 -24.38 14.40 21.83
N THR A 68 -24.98 15.58 21.63
CA THR A 68 -24.66 16.46 20.51
C THR A 68 -23.20 16.90 20.53
N LEU A 69 -22.66 17.27 21.69
CA LEU A 69 -21.24 17.62 21.84
C LEU A 69 -20.32 16.43 21.55
N ALA A 70 -20.67 15.22 22.00
CA ALA A 70 -19.88 14.01 21.74
C ALA A 70 -19.85 13.66 20.25
N PHE A 71 -20.98 13.75 19.55
CA PHE A 71 -21.02 13.61 18.09
C PHE A 71 -20.24 14.73 17.39
N GLY A 72 -20.39 15.98 17.83
CA GLY A 72 -19.63 17.11 17.30
C GLY A 72 -18.12 16.94 17.48
N ALA A 73 -17.68 16.36 18.60
CA ALA A 73 -16.28 16.07 18.87
C ALA A 73 -15.67 15.06 17.90
N ILE A 74 -16.45 14.12 17.35
CA ILE A 74 -15.98 13.19 16.30
C ILE A 74 -15.54 13.99 15.07
N PHE A 75 -16.39 14.90 14.58
CA PHE A 75 -16.05 15.75 13.43
C PHE A 75 -14.92 16.74 13.74
N LEU A 76 -14.90 17.27 14.97
CA LEU A 76 -13.84 18.18 15.41
C LEU A 76 -12.47 17.51 15.42
N VAL A 77 -12.40 16.25 15.87
CA VAL A 77 -11.17 15.44 15.88
C VAL A 77 -10.61 15.30 14.46
N ASP A 78 -11.45 14.93 13.49
CA ASP A 78 -11.03 14.78 12.10
C ASP A 78 -10.57 16.12 11.50
N MET A 79 -11.31 17.20 11.76
CA MET A 79 -10.98 18.55 11.25
C MET A 79 -9.69 19.11 11.85
N LEU A 80 -9.46 18.88 13.15
CA LEU A 80 -8.23 19.29 13.85
C LEU A 80 -7.02 18.48 13.39
N GLU A 81 -7.23 17.19 13.10
CA GLU A 81 -6.17 16.30 12.69
C GLU A 81 -5.64 16.63 11.29
N ASN A 82 -6.53 17.01 10.37
CA ASN A 82 -6.23 17.23 8.95
C ASN A 82 -5.29 16.15 8.39
N ALA A 83 -5.66 14.89 8.64
CA ALA A 83 -4.92 13.67 8.33
C ALA A 83 -4.31 13.68 6.91
N ASP A 84 -5.18 13.86 5.91
CA ASP A 84 -4.82 13.87 4.50
C ASP A 84 -3.86 15.02 4.16
N GLY A 85 -4.11 16.21 4.72
CA GLY A 85 -3.24 17.37 4.55
C GLY A 85 -1.83 17.11 5.07
N ARG A 86 -1.68 16.55 6.28
CA ARG A 86 -0.36 16.24 6.82
C ARG A 86 0.35 15.15 6.04
N ARG A 87 -0.38 14.10 5.64
CA ARG A 87 0.16 13.02 4.79
C ARG A 87 0.72 13.61 3.50
N LEU A 88 -0.05 14.48 2.84
CA LEU A 88 0.38 15.17 1.62
C LEU A 88 1.62 16.04 1.87
N VAL A 89 1.61 16.90 2.88
CA VAL A 89 2.75 17.78 3.25
C VAL A 89 4.02 16.95 3.45
N ARG A 90 3.92 15.82 4.15
CA ARG A 90 5.06 14.96 4.46
C ARG A 90 5.60 14.23 3.25
N ARG A 91 4.73 13.63 2.43
CA ARG A 91 5.17 12.95 1.20
C ARG A 91 5.80 13.92 0.21
N VAL A 92 5.24 15.13 0.08
CA VAL A 92 5.87 16.20 -0.72
C VAL A 92 7.21 16.62 -0.13
N ARG A 93 7.35 16.70 1.20
CA ARG A 93 8.64 17.00 1.85
C ARG A 93 9.67 15.90 1.55
N ILE A 94 9.32 14.63 1.75
CA ILE A 94 10.19 13.48 1.43
C ILE A 94 10.63 13.54 -0.04
N ALA A 95 9.69 13.81 -0.94
CA ALA A 95 10.00 13.93 -2.36
C ALA A 95 11.00 15.07 -2.62
N ARG A 96 10.75 16.27 -2.06
CA ARG A 96 11.63 17.43 -2.22
C ARG A 96 13.03 17.17 -1.64
N ASP A 97 13.13 16.57 -0.46
CA ASP A 97 14.40 16.25 0.21
C ASP A 97 15.25 15.25 -0.61
N ARG A 98 14.59 14.41 -1.43
CA ARG A 98 15.24 13.47 -2.35
C ARG A 98 15.35 13.97 -3.79
N GLY A 99 14.87 15.18 -4.10
CA GLY A 99 14.82 15.70 -5.47
C GLY A 99 13.76 15.03 -6.37
N TRP A 100 12.87 14.23 -5.79
CA TRP A 100 11.79 13.49 -6.44
C TRP A 100 10.53 14.36 -6.62
N SER A 101 9.62 13.86 -7.44
CA SER A 101 8.26 14.35 -7.60
C SER A 101 7.26 13.43 -6.91
N TYR A 102 6.17 13.98 -6.37
CA TYR A 102 5.10 13.20 -5.72
C TYR A 102 3.72 13.65 -6.19
N THR A 103 2.81 12.71 -6.42
CA THR A 103 1.37 13.00 -6.55
C THR A 103 0.50 11.85 -6.05
N GLY A 104 -0.62 12.19 -5.40
CA GLY A 104 -1.69 11.25 -5.05
C GLY A 104 -2.84 11.23 -6.04
N ARG A 105 -2.94 12.25 -6.91
CA ARG A 105 -4.13 12.52 -7.73
C ARG A 105 -4.48 11.40 -8.71
N PHE A 106 -3.46 10.70 -9.23
CA PHE A 106 -3.69 9.61 -10.17
C PHE A 106 -4.33 8.38 -9.54
N LEU A 107 -4.22 8.23 -8.21
CA LEU A 107 -4.73 7.09 -7.44
C LEU A 107 -5.94 7.44 -6.58
N GLU A 108 -6.48 8.66 -6.71
CA GLU A 108 -7.69 9.07 -6.01
C GLU A 108 -8.92 8.37 -6.60
N TRP A 109 -9.69 7.70 -5.74
CA TRP A 109 -10.94 7.05 -6.12
C TRP A 109 -11.97 8.09 -6.51
N GLN A 110 -12.55 7.93 -7.70
CA GLN A 110 -13.55 8.85 -8.22
C GLN A 110 -14.96 8.31 -7.93
N ILE A 111 -15.91 9.23 -7.74
CA ILE A 111 -17.32 8.89 -7.63
C ILE A 111 -17.95 9.14 -8.99
N GLU A 112 -18.29 8.07 -9.69
CA GLU A 112 -19.03 8.16 -10.94
C GLU A 112 -20.52 7.96 -10.68
N ARG A 113 -21.37 8.68 -11.41
CA ARG A 113 -22.83 8.54 -11.32
C ARG A 113 -23.32 7.84 -12.59
N THR A 114 -23.39 6.52 -12.53
CA THR A 114 -23.83 5.71 -13.66
C THR A 114 -25.33 5.47 -13.55
N PRO A 115 -26.11 5.68 -14.63
CA PRO A 115 -27.51 5.31 -14.64
C PRO A 115 -27.62 3.78 -14.61
N VAL A 116 -28.16 3.23 -13.52
CA VAL A 116 -28.45 1.80 -13.39
C VAL A 116 -29.94 1.62 -13.58
N ARG A 117 -30.33 0.69 -14.44
CA ARG A 117 -31.74 0.38 -14.67
C ARG A 117 -32.22 -0.56 -13.57
N ASP A 118 -33.28 -0.17 -12.86
CA ASP A 118 -33.91 -1.03 -11.86
C ASP A 118 -34.74 -2.14 -12.53
N SER A 119 -35.28 -3.04 -11.70
CA SER A 119 -36.12 -4.15 -12.14
C SER A 119 -37.45 -3.71 -12.77
N GLU A 120 -37.87 -2.47 -12.54
CA GLU A 120 -39.11 -1.88 -13.07
C GLU A 120 -38.85 -1.06 -14.35
N GLY A 121 -37.58 -0.97 -14.77
CA GLY A 121 -37.17 -0.32 -16.00
C GLY A 121 -36.85 1.18 -15.88
N HIS A 122 -36.91 1.76 -14.67
CA HIS A 122 -36.52 3.13 -14.39
C HIS A 122 -35.00 3.26 -14.23
N TYR A 123 -34.47 4.41 -14.63
CA TYR A 123 -33.05 4.70 -14.48
C TYR A 123 -32.79 5.40 -13.14
N GLU A 124 -32.16 4.68 -12.22
CA GLU A 124 -31.70 5.22 -10.94
C GLU A 124 -30.23 5.65 -11.09
N ARG A 125 -29.91 6.90 -10.74
CA ARG A 125 -28.51 7.37 -10.71
C ARG A 125 -27.84 6.89 -9.44
N ARG A 126 -27.10 5.79 -9.52
CA ARG A 126 -26.30 5.29 -8.39
C ARG A 126 -24.91 5.88 -8.44
N SER A 127 -24.49 6.49 -7.33
CA SER A 127 -23.11 6.89 -7.13
C SER A 127 -22.29 5.65 -6.80
N GLN A 128 -21.37 5.26 -7.69
CA GLN A 128 -20.44 4.17 -7.47
C GLN A 128 -19.03 4.73 -7.32
N ARG A 129 -18.26 4.17 -6.38
CA ARG A 129 -16.81 4.42 -6.33
C ARG A 129 -16.16 3.63 -7.45
N VAL A 130 -15.52 4.34 -8.37
CA VAL A 130 -14.85 3.77 -9.53
C VAL A 130 -13.34 3.78 -9.28
N LYS A 131 -12.71 2.68 -9.67
CA LYS A 131 -11.27 2.50 -9.52
C LYS A 131 -10.55 3.52 -10.42
N PRO A 132 -9.49 4.19 -9.95
CA PRO A 132 -8.78 5.14 -10.78
C PRO A 132 -8.13 4.42 -11.98
N PRO A 133 -8.14 5.02 -13.19
CA PRO A 133 -7.57 4.40 -14.38
C PRO A 133 -6.10 4.02 -14.21
N ARG A 134 -5.34 4.79 -13.43
CA ARG A 134 -3.94 4.49 -13.11
C ARG A 134 -3.80 3.16 -12.36
N LEU A 135 -4.64 2.93 -11.35
CA LEU A 135 -4.61 1.68 -10.59
C LEU A 135 -5.06 0.48 -11.44
N GLU A 136 -6.02 0.67 -12.35
CA GLU A 136 -6.41 -0.36 -13.32
C GLU A 136 -5.24 -0.74 -14.24
N LYS A 137 -4.48 0.24 -14.77
CA LYS A 137 -3.28 -0.03 -15.57
C LYS A 137 -2.22 -0.81 -14.78
N ILE A 138 -1.97 -0.41 -13.54
CA ILE A 138 -1.01 -1.09 -12.64
C ILE A 138 -1.45 -2.54 -12.41
N GLU A 139 -2.70 -2.76 -12.02
CA GLU A 139 -3.25 -4.10 -11.78
C GLU A 139 -3.30 -4.98 -13.04
N ALA A 140 -3.49 -4.38 -14.22
CA ALA A 140 -3.49 -5.10 -15.48
C ALA A 140 -2.08 -5.56 -15.88
N ARG A 141 -1.05 -4.75 -15.64
CA ARG A 141 0.34 -5.06 -16.01
C ARG A 141 1.02 -6.02 -15.02
N ILE A 142 0.75 -5.88 -13.72
CA ILE A 142 1.35 -6.71 -12.66
C ILE A 142 0.30 -7.30 -11.70
N PRO A 143 -0.64 -8.10 -12.22
CA PRO A 143 -1.72 -8.70 -11.41
C PRO A 143 -1.20 -9.65 -10.32
N GLU A 144 0.01 -10.20 -10.47
CA GLU A 144 0.60 -11.16 -9.55
C GLU A 144 1.05 -10.51 -8.23
N LEU A 145 1.39 -9.22 -8.25
CA LEU A 145 1.78 -8.45 -7.06
C LEU A 145 0.60 -7.65 -6.46
N THR A 146 -0.42 -7.35 -7.27
CA THR A 146 -1.42 -6.33 -6.93
C THR A 146 -2.79 -6.88 -6.55
N LYS A 147 -3.20 -8.02 -7.10
CA LYS A 147 -4.51 -8.63 -6.81
C LYS A 147 -4.47 -9.44 -5.52
N VAL A 148 -5.60 -9.48 -4.83
CA VAL A 148 -5.79 -10.33 -3.65
C VAL A 148 -5.58 -11.79 -4.05
N ARG A 149 -4.69 -12.47 -3.34
CA ARG A 149 -4.47 -13.90 -3.43
C ARG A 149 -4.34 -14.42 -2.00
N ALA A 150 -5.26 -15.30 -1.60
CA ALA A 150 -5.26 -15.91 -0.27
C ALA A 150 -3.86 -16.46 0.03
N GLY A 151 -3.26 -16.21 1.18
CA GLY A 151 -1.92 -16.75 1.50
C GLY A 151 -0.71 -16.10 0.81
N SER A 152 -0.88 -15.16 -0.13
CA SER A 152 0.22 -14.30 -0.60
C SER A 152 -0.06 -12.82 -0.33
N PHE A 153 -0.47 -12.04 -1.34
CA PHE A 153 -0.75 -10.62 -1.18
C PHE A 153 -2.23 -10.37 -0.85
N MET A 154 -2.50 -9.50 0.12
CA MET A 154 -3.88 -9.14 0.49
C MET A 154 -4.53 -8.10 -0.42
N GLY A 155 -4.02 -7.95 -1.65
CA GLY A 155 -4.36 -6.86 -2.55
C GLY A 155 -3.68 -5.56 -2.15
N VAL A 156 -3.45 -4.71 -3.15
CA VAL A 156 -2.72 -3.46 -2.95
C VAL A 156 -3.70 -2.29 -2.91
N ARG A 157 -3.58 -1.46 -1.88
CA ARG A 157 -4.25 -0.15 -1.80
C ARG A 157 -3.18 0.93 -1.87
N LEU A 158 -3.02 1.52 -3.05
CA LEU A 158 -2.11 2.64 -3.29
C LEU A 158 -2.86 3.97 -3.17
N ASP A 159 -2.24 4.97 -2.59
CA ASP A 159 -2.79 6.32 -2.42
C ASP A 159 -1.78 7.44 -2.73
N GLY A 160 -0.58 7.09 -3.21
CA GLY A 160 0.40 8.05 -3.68
C GLY A 160 1.54 7.41 -4.46
N GLU A 161 2.13 8.18 -5.36
CA GLU A 161 3.23 7.79 -6.22
C GLU A 161 4.38 8.82 -6.14
N PHE A 162 5.60 8.31 -6.22
CA PHE A 162 6.86 9.03 -6.24
C PHE A 162 7.63 8.70 -7.52
N TRP A 163 8.26 9.71 -8.12
CA TRP A 163 9.15 9.56 -9.26
C TRP A 163 10.44 10.33 -9.03
N GLY A 164 11.57 9.74 -9.38
CA GLY A 164 12.85 10.43 -9.35
C GLY A 164 13.97 9.47 -9.70
N ASP A 165 15.17 9.78 -9.23
CA ASP A 165 16.35 8.94 -9.46
C ASP A 165 16.82 8.38 -8.12
N SER A 166 17.26 7.13 -8.13
CA SER A 166 17.83 6.48 -6.95
C SER A 166 19.15 7.16 -6.57
N ARG A 167 19.38 7.35 -5.26
CA ARG A 167 20.54 8.07 -4.74
C ARG A 167 21.85 7.31 -4.96
N GLU A 168 21.80 5.98 -4.97
CA GLU A 168 23.01 5.16 -5.06
C GLU A 168 23.48 4.95 -6.51
N ASP A 169 22.56 4.77 -7.45
CA ASP A 169 22.87 4.41 -8.85
C ASP A 169 22.41 5.45 -9.88
N SER A 170 21.76 6.54 -9.46
CA SER A 170 21.21 7.60 -10.33
C SER A 170 20.25 7.09 -11.42
N LEU A 171 19.70 5.88 -11.24
CA LEU A 171 18.72 5.35 -12.19
C LEU A 171 17.31 5.82 -11.88
N PRO A 172 16.45 5.94 -12.93
CA PRO A 172 15.06 6.25 -12.72
C PRO A 172 14.36 5.22 -11.82
N LEU A 173 13.58 5.75 -10.90
CA LEU A 173 12.86 5.05 -9.86
C LEU A 173 11.42 5.55 -9.79
N TRP A 174 10.50 4.60 -9.75
CA TRP A 174 9.10 4.84 -9.43
C TRP A 174 8.69 4.05 -8.20
N VAL A 175 8.05 4.70 -7.22
CA VAL A 175 7.50 4.04 -6.04
C VAL A 175 6.08 4.49 -5.78
N ALA A 176 5.15 3.56 -5.70
CA ALA A 176 3.82 3.76 -5.15
C ALA A 176 3.71 3.23 -3.72
N VAL A 177 2.97 3.96 -2.89
CA VAL A 177 2.74 3.62 -1.49
C VAL A 177 1.25 3.63 -1.19
N GLY A 178 0.86 2.90 -0.16
CA GLY A 178 -0.42 3.12 0.49
C GLY A 178 -0.64 2.24 1.71
N ALA A 179 -1.70 2.57 2.43
CA ALA A 179 -2.05 1.93 3.68
C ALA A 179 -3.50 1.43 3.67
N MET A 180 -3.70 0.24 4.21
CA MET A 180 -5.02 -0.34 4.46
C MET A 180 -5.18 -0.59 5.94
N GLN A 181 -6.26 -0.08 6.52
CA GLN A 181 -6.59 -0.32 7.92
C GLN A 181 -6.96 -1.78 8.15
N MET A 182 -6.42 -2.35 9.24
CA MET A 182 -6.75 -3.69 9.72
C MET A 182 -7.28 -3.59 11.16
N GLU A 183 -8.41 -4.24 11.44
CA GLU A 183 -8.86 -4.42 12.82
C GLU A 183 -8.05 -5.53 13.52
N ALA A 184 -6.87 -5.18 14.03
CA ALA A 184 -6.02 -6.08 14.80
C ALA A 184 -6.59 -6.44 16.19
N GLY A 185 -7.60 -5.71 16.67
CA GLY A 185 -8.14 -5.82 18.02
C GLY A 185 -8.74 -7.21 18.31
N LEU A 186 -9.34 -7.82 17.30
CA LEU A 186 -9.96 -9.15 17.37
C LEU A 186 -9.03 -10.27 16.88
N GLY A 187 -7.83 -9.93 16.40
CA GLY A 187 -6.86 -10.88 15.88
C GLY A 187 -6.03 -11.60 16.95
N MET A 188 -5.25 -12.60 16.53
CA MET A 188 -4.32 -13.36 17.37
C MET A 188 -3.26 -12.45 18.03
N ARG A 189 -2.54 -12.92 19.06
CA ARG A 189 -1.50 -12.12 19.76
C ARG A 189 -0.40 -11.63 18.81
N GLU A 190 -0.05 -12.44 17.82
CA GLU A 190 0.86 -12.09 16.74
C GLU A 190 0.32 -10.95 15.87
N MET A 191 -1.00 -10.74 15.86
CA MET A 191 -1.67 -9.61 15.22
C MET A 191 -1.54 -8.27 15.95
N ARG A 192 -1.02 -8.30 17.18
CA ARG A 192 -0.88 -7.12 18.04
C ARG A 192 0.56 -6.64 18.21
N ARG A 193 1.51 -7.21 17.46
CA ARG A 193 2.93 -6.81 17.44
C ARG A 193 3.40 -6.62 16.01
N ASP A 194 4.25 -5.64 15.74
CA ASP A 194 4.91 -5.51 14.44
C ASP A 194 6.42 -5.79 14.53
N ALA A 195 7.07 -5.98 13.36
CA ALA A 195 8.50 -6.20 13.25
C ALA A 195 9.33 -4.97 13.66
N ARG A 196 8.69 -3.82 13.84
CA ARG A 196 9.28 -2.51 14.19
C ARG A 196 9.01 -2.12 15.65
N GLY A 197 8.71 -3.11 16.51
CA GLY A 197 8.57 -2.96 17.96
C GLY A 197 7.22 -2.41 18.44
N GLY A 198 6.30 -2.09 17.53
CA GLY A 198 4.95 -1.59 17.83
C GLY A 198 4.07 -2.66 18.47
N LYS A 199 3.24 -2.24 19.43
CA LYS A 199 2.32 -3.12 20.16
C LYS A 199 0.96 -2.46 20.32
N GLY A 200 -0.14 -3.17 20.02
CA GLY A 200 -1.49 -2.66 20.24
C GLY A 200 -2.60 -3.43 19.51
N GLY A 201 -3.85 -3.13 19.85
CA GLY A 201 -5.05 -3.70 19.21
C GLY A 201 -5.47 -2.99 17.92
N TYR A 202 -4.57 -2.25 17.28
CA TYR A 202 -4.80 -1.55 16.01
C TYR A 202 -3.70 -1.94 15.04
N GLY A 203 -4.05 -2.18 13.78
CA GLY A 203 -3.07 -2.53 12.76
C GLY A 203 -3.34 -1.82 11.45
N GLN A 204 -2.28 -1.60 10.69
CA GLN A 204 -2.39 -1.18 9.28
C GLN A 204 -1.46 -2.05 8.45
N PHE A 205 -1.95 -2.47 7.28
CA PHE A 205 -1.09 -3.03 6.24
C PHE A 205 -0.55 -1.89 5.40
N PHE A 206 0.77 -1.78 5.41
CA PHE A 206 1.46 -0.85 4.55
C PHE A 206 1.95 -1.58 3.30
N SER A 207 1.71 -0.99 2.15
CA SER A 207 2.07 -1.54 0.85
C SER A 207 3.03 -0.59 0.14
N MET A 208 4.16 -1.11 -0.31
CA MET A 208 5.11 -0.42 -1.18
C MET A 208 5.27 -1.23 -2.46
N LEU A 209 5.06 -0.57 -3.58
CA LEU A 209 5.27 -1.12 -4.90
C LEU A 209 6.24 -0.21 -5.62
N GLY A 210 7.36 -0.74 -6.09
CA GLY A 210 8.33 0.02 -6.85
C GLY A 210 8.61 -0.61 -8.18
N ALA A 211 9.15 0.19 -9.08
CA ALA A 211 9.65 -0.25 -10.36
C ALA A 211 10.97 0.43 -10.66
N TYR A 212 11.82 -0.32 -11.34
CA TYR A 212 13.16 0.09 -11.69
C TYR A 212 13.47 -0.39 -13.09
N ARG A 213 14.19 0.43 -13.84
CA ARG A 213 14.77 0.01 -15.11
C ARG A 213 16.10 -0.70 -14.87
N ILE A 214 16.35 -1.79 -15.57
CA ILE A 214 17.65 -2.45 -15.65
C ILE A 214 18.29 -2.16 -17.01
N ASP A 215 19.62 -2.20 -17.08
CA ASP A 215 20.35 -1.79 -18.29
C ASP A 215 20.41 -2.86 -19.39
N ARG A 216 19.70 -3.99 -19.20
CA ARG A 216 19.62 -5.08 -20.17
C ARG A 216 18.20 -5.60 -20.37
N LYS A 217 17.94 -6.11 -21.58
CA LYS A 217 16.70 -6.82 -21.91
C LYS A 217 16.86 -8.30 -21.68
N THR A 218 16.03 -8.87 -20.81
CA THR A 218 16.06 -10.31 -20.52
C THR A 218 15.20 -11.14 -21.48
N GLY A 219 14.24 -10.53 -22.18
CA GLY A 219 13.34 -11.25 -23.09
C GLY A 219 12.37 -12.22 -22.40
N ILE A 220 12.34 -12.23 -21.06
CA ILE A 220 11.47 -13.08 -20.26
C ILE A 220 10.64 -12.24 -19.28
N ARG A 221 9.57 -12.85 -18.77
CA ARG A 221 8.88 -12.39 -17.58
C ARG A 221 9.08 -13.42 -16.46
N ALA A 222 9.87 -13.07 -15.46
CA ALA A 222 10.07 -13.86 -14.24
C ALA A 222 9.16 -13.31 -13.14
N VAL A 223 8.46 -14.20 -12.43
CA VAL A 223 7.53 -13.84 -11.35
C VAL A 223 7.93 -14.61 -10.10
N ILE A 224 8.33 -13.89 -9.07
CA ILE A 224 8.68 -14.44 -7.76
C ILE A 224 7.71 -13.85 -6.75
N ARG A 225 6.94 -14.69 -6.10
CA ARG A 225 5.86 -14.27 -5.19
C ARG A 225 5.86 -15.11 -3.93
N PRO A 226 5.25 -14.64 -2.82
CA PRO A 226 5.10 -15.48 -1.63
C PRO A 226 4.38 -16.78 -1.99
N GLU A 227 4.89 -17.88 -1.44
CA GLU A 227 4.27 -19.19 -1.54
C GLU A 227 2.87 -19.13 -0.93
N ASN A 228 1.93 -19.85 -1.54
CA ASN A 228 0.53 -19.76 -1.17
C ASN A 228 -0.09 -21.15 -1.13
N ILE A 229 -0.88 -21.40 -0.07
CA ILE A 229 -1.63 -22.62 0.21
C ILE A 229 -2.45 -23.11 -1.01
N VAL A 230 -2.97 -22.21 -1.83
CA VAL A 230 -3.83 -22.50 -3.00
C VAL A 230 -3.03 -22.94 -4.24
N ASN A 231 -1.76 -22.56 -4.39
CA ASN A 231 -0.97 -22.87 -5.58
C ASN A 231 -0.17 -24.18 -5.48
N ARG A 232 -0.46 -25.03 -4.50
CA ARG A 232 0.08 -26.40 -4.40
C ARG A 232 -0.55 -27.36 -5.42
N GLY A 233 -0.86 -26.87 -6.62
CA GLY A 233 -1.42 -27.66 -7.71
C GLY A 233 -0.33 -28.12 -8.67
N PRO A 234 -0.40 -29.34 -9.23
CA PRO A 234 0.59 -29.87 -10.19
C PRO A 234 0.65 -29.14 -11.53
N LEU A 235 -0.17 -28.08 -11.71
CA LEU A 235 -0.31 -27.30 -12.95
C LEU A 235 0.30 -25.90 -12.86
N ASP A 236 0.67 -25.41 -11.68
CA ASP A 236 1.46 -24.20 -11.52
C ASP A 236 2.94 -24.63 -11.63
N ARG A 237 3.53 -24.50 -12.83
CA ARG A 237 4.93 -24.87 -13.07
C ARG A 237 5.86 -23.99 -12.24
N ASP A 238 6.18 -24.47 -11.06
CA ASP A 238 7.08 -23.83 -10.11
C ASP A 238 8.53 -24.22 -10.42
N ILE A 239 9.38 -23.22 -10.63
CA ILE A 239 10.81 -23.41 -10.89
C ILE A 239 11.52 -23.55 -9.54
N LYS A 240 11.94 -24.78 -9.21
CA LYS A 240 12.62 -25.04 -7.95
C LYS A 240 14.09 -24.60 -8.03
N THR A 241 14.51 -23.87 -7.01
CA THR A 241 15.90 -23.51 -6.76
C THR A 241 16.59 -24.59 -5.92
N GLU A 242 17.91 -24.48 -5.73
CA GLU A 242 18.66 -25.38 -4.83
C GLU A 242 18.34 -25.13 -3.34
N SER A 243 17.76 -23.98 -2.99
CA SER A 243 17.44 -23.62 -1.61
C SER A 243 16.05 -24.10 -1.21
N ILE A 244 16.00 -25.09 -0.31
CA ILE A 244 14.75 -25.61 0.27
C ILE A 244 13.97 -24.48 0.96
N GLN A 245 14.66 -23.67 1.78
CA GLN A 245 14.06 -22.56 2.52
C GLN A 245 13.44 -21.51 1.58
N PHE A 246 14.10 -21.23 0.46
CA PHE A 246 13.57 -20.30 -0.55
C PHE A 246 12.31 -20.88 -1.21
N ASN A 247 12.36 -22.14 -1.64
CA ASN A 247 11.25 -22.83 -2.29
C ASN A 247 10.03 -23.07 -1.38
N GLU A 248 10.21 -23.04 -0.06
CA GLU A 248 9.11 -23.09 0.92
C GLU A 248 8.43 -21.73 1.10
N ARG A 249 9.17 -20.63 0.88
CA ARG A 249 8.72 -19.27 1.13
C ARG A 249 8.23 -18.56 -0.12
N PHE A 250 8.74 -18.94 -1.28
CA PHE A 250 8.45 -18.30 -2.56
C PHE A 250 8.08 -19.31 -3.64
N HIS A 251 7.10 -18.90 -4.44
CA HIS A 251 6.76 -19.52 -5.71
C HIS A 251 7.46 -18.78 -6.85
N VAL A 252 8.08 -19.52 -7.75
CA VAL A 252 8.83 -18.98 -8.89
C VAL A 252 8.21 -19.46 -10.18
N SER A 253 7.85 -18.54 -11.06
CA SER A 253 7.41 -18.89 -12.41
C SER A 253 8.04 -17.99 -13.46
N GLY A 254 8.09 -18.48 -14.69
CA GLY A 254 8.67 -17.76 -15.81
C GLY A 254 7.93 -18.02 -17.10
N ARG A 255 7.89 -17.03 -17.99
CA ARG A 255 7.43 -17.20 -19.37
C ARG A 255 8.25 -16.35 -20.34
N PRO A 256 8.41 -16.76 -21.61
CA PRO A 256 9.05 -15.90 -22.60
C PRO A 256 8.14 -14.72 -22.92
N MET A 257 8.72 -13.56 -23.25
CA MET A 257 7.94 -12.37 -23.65
C MET A 257 7.18 -12.59 -24.96
N THR A 258 7.71 -13.43 -25.86
CA THR A 258 7.04 -13.80 -27.11
C THR A 258 6.77 -15.30 -27.15
N LYS A 259 5.53 -15.70 -27.50
CA LYS A 259 5.11 -17.11 -27.55
C LYS A 259 5.89 -17.97 -28.56
N ARG A 260 6.65 -17.34 -29.47
CA ARG A 260 7.47 -18.01 -30.49
C ARG A 260 8.90 -18.29 -30.02
N ASP A 261 9.29 -17.77 -28.86
CA ASP A 261 10.62 -17.95 -28.32
C ASP A 261 10.67 -19.27 -27.54
N ASN A 262 11.48 -20.21 -28.03
CA ASN A 262 11.62 -21.55 -27.46
C ASN A 262 12.80 -21.64 -26.47
N ARG A 263 13.24 -20.49 -25.94
CA ARG A 263 14.31 -20.40 -24.92
C ARG A 263 13.95 -21.19 -23.67
N ASP A 264 14.96 -21.76 -23.03
CA ASP A 264 14.82 -22.36 -21.71
C ASP A 264 14.68 -21.25 -20.65
N VAL A 265 13.43 -20.86 -20.41
CA VAL A 265 13.08 -19.85 -19.40
C VAL A 265 13.50 -20.26 -18.00
N THR A 266 13.61 -21.57 -17.73
CA THR A 266 14.02 -22.08 -16.42
C THR A 266 15.43 -21.62 -16.09
N GLN A 267 16.35 -21.77 -17.06
CA GLN A 267 17.75 -21.39 -16.87
C GLN A 267 17.90 -19.87 -16.68
N GLU A 268 17.19 -19.06 -17.47
CA GLU A 268 17.19 -17.60 -17.35
C GLU A 268 16.66 -17.13 -15.99
N VAL A 269 15.58 -17.73 -15.50
CA VAL A 269 15.03 -17.42 -14.17
C VAL A 269 15.99 -17.82 -13.05
N LEU A 270 16.68 -18.96 -13.19
CA LEU A 270 17.68 -19.38 -12.20
C LEU A 270 18.93 -18.50 -12.19
N GLN A 271 19.30 -17.90 -13.33
CA GLN A 271 20.38 -16.89 -13.37
C GLN A 271 20.02 -15.61 -12.62
N ILE A 272 18.75 -15.18 -12.69
CA ILE A 272 18.23 -14.05 -11.90
C ILE A 272 18.26 -14.39 -10.40
N LEU A 273 17.89 -15.63 -10.05
CA LEU A 273 17.83 -16.15 -8.69
C LEU A 273 19.18 -16.71 -8.23
N THR A 274 20.25 -15.93 -8.33
CA THR A 274 21.53 -16.30 -7.71
C THR A 274 21.37 -16.58 -6.21
N PRO A 275 22.28 -17.34 -5.59
CA PRO A 275 22.24 -17.58 -4.15
C PRO A 275 22.19 -16.28 -3.31
N ALA A 276 22.85 -15.22 -3.78
CA ALA A 276 22.83 -13.93 -3.12
C ALA A 276 21.47 -13.21 -3.25
N THR A 277 20.83 -13.29 -4.43
CA THR A 277 19.45 -12.82 -4.63
C THR A 277 18.50 -13.53 -3.67
N GLN A 278 18.59 -14.87 -3.59
CA GLN A 278 17.75 -15.68 -2.72
C GLN A 278 17.94 -15.35 -1.24
N ALA A 279 19.20 -15.21 -0.78
CA ALA A 279 19.50 -14.84 0.61
C ALA A 279 18.95 -13.45 0.96
N THR A 280 19.08 -12.48 0.05
CA THR A 280 18.56 -11.13 0.25
C THR A 280 17.03 -11.14 0.35
N MET A 281 16.37 -11.88 -0.53
CA MET A 281 14.91 -12.03 -0.48
C MET A 281 14.41 -12.68 0.81
N LEU A 282 15.13 -13.67 1.33
CA LEU A 282 14.80 -14.31 2.60
C LEU A 282 14.94 -13.35 3.78
N ASP A 283 16.00 -12.54 3.83
CA ASP A 283 16.17 -11.49 4.85
C ASP A 283 15.04 -10.44 4.75
N LEU A 284 14.73 -9.98 3.53
CA LEU A 284 13.66 -9.03 3.31
C LEU A 284 12.28 -9.60 3.67
N ALA A 285 12.02 -10.88 3.41
CA ALA A 285 10.76 -11.54 3.79
C ALA A 285 10.66 -11.90 5.28
N ALA A 286 11.76 -11.79 6.03
CA ALA A 286 11.73 -11.79 7.49
C ALA A 286 11.36 -10.40 8.05
N ARG A 287 11.80 -9.33 7.36
CA ARG A 287 11.52 -7.93 7.73
C ARG A 287 10.13 -7.47 7.32
N PHE A 288 9.73 -7.81 6.09
CA PHE A 288 8.42 -7.54 5.52
C PHE A 288 7.56 -8.79 5.59
N HIS A 289 6.28 -8.63 5.92
CA HIS A 289 5.36 -9.75 6.06
C HIS A 289 5.20 -10.54 4.76
N ASN A 290 5.03 -9.82 3.64
CA ASN A 290 4.98 -10.39 2.29
C ASN A 290 5.91 -9.63 1.35
N LEU A 291 6.61 -10.37 0.50
CA LEU A 291 7.56 -9.84 -0.47
C LEU A 291 7.42 -10.56 -1.81
N GLY A 292 7.56 -9.85 -2.92
CA GLY A 292 7.65 -10.47 -4.24
C GLY A 292 8.16 -9.50 -5.28
N PHE A 293 8.59 -10.02 -6.42
CA PHE A 293 9.06 -9.21 -7.54
C PHE A 293 8.67 -9.83 -8.88
N ILE A 294 8.58 -8.99 -9.89
CA ILE A 294 8.42 -9.38 -11.28
C ILE A 294 9.53 -8.71 -12.06
N LEU A 295 10.31 -9.49 -12.79
CA LEU A 295 11.15 -8.94 -13.85
C LEU A 295 10.41 -9.11 -15.18
N GLU A 296 10.11 -8.01 -15.85
CA GLU A 296 9.48 -7.99 -17.17
C GLU A 296 10.41 -7.29 -18.16
N ASP A 297 11.12 -8.08 -18.98
CA ASP A 297 12.12 -7.62 -19.94
C ASP A 297 13.24 -6.77 -19.31
N ASP A 298 13.11 -5.44 -19.32
CA ASP A 298 14.03 -4.45 -18.75
C ASP A 298 13.47 -3.71 -17.51
N VAL A 299 12.33 -4.15 -16.97
CA VAL A 299 11.68 -3.52 -15.80
C VAL A 299 11.53 -4.49 -14.65
N LEU A 300 12.14 -4.17 -13.50
CA LEU A 300 11.99 -4.89 -12.24
C LEU A 300 10.91 -4.21 -11.39
N PHE A 301 9.77 -4.86 -11.21
CA PHE A 301 8.75 -4.50 -10.25
C PHE A 301 9.00 -5.23 -8.92
N PHE A 302 8.92 -4.52 -7.80
CA PHE A 302 9.16 -5.07 -6.47
C PHE A 302 8.03 -4.65 -5.54
N MET A 303 7.49 -5.59 -4.77
CA MET A 303 6.36 -5.39 -3.86
C MET A 303 6.73 -5.85 -2.46
N ALA A 304 6.52 -4.98 -1.49
CA ALA A 304 6.65 -5.28 -0.07
C ALA A 304 5.38 -4.89 0.66
N GLN A 305 4.86 -5.80 1.49
CA GLN A 305 3.80 -5.50 2.44
C GLN A 305 4.32 -5.70 3.86
N ASP A 306 4.17 -4.66 4.67
CA ASP A 306 4.48 -4.70 6.10
C ASP A 306 3.19 -4.58 6.91
N ARG A 307 3.21 -5.06 8.15
CA ARG A 307 2.13 -4.82 9.09
C ARG A 307 2.62 -4.00 10.25
N LEU A 308 2.01 -2.84 10.42
CA LEU A 308 2.27 -1.96 11.55
C LEU A 308 1.22 -2.18 12.64
N ALA A 309 1.60 -2.04 13.91
CA ALA A 309 0.73 -2.23 15.06
C ALA A 309 0.84 -1.10 16.10
N GLY A 310 -0.27 -0.78 16.76
CA GLY A 310 -0.31 0.20 17.84
C GLY A 310 0.06 1.61 17.37
N GLU A 311 1.03 2.25 18.04
CA GLU A 311 1.49 3.61 17.69
C GLU A 311 2.13 3.69 16.30
N ASN A 312 2.81 2.63 15.85
CA ASN A 312 3.38 2.58 14.50
C ASN A 312 2.29 2.55 13.42
N ALA A 313 1.12 2.00 13.73
CA ALA A 313 -0.03 2.01 12.85
C ALA A 313 -0.79 3.35 12.86
N SER A 314 -0.47 4.29 13.76
CA SER A 314 -1.00 5.64 13.67
C SER A 314 -0.46 6.34 12.41
N GLU A 315 -1.17 7.36 11.93
CA GLU A 315 -0.69 8.15 10.80
C GLU A 315 0.71 8.71 11.04
N GLY A 316 0.95 9.29 12.22
CA GLY A 316 2.27 9.77 12.61
C GLY A 316 3.35 8.67 12.67
N GLY A 317 2.94 7.43 12.95
CA GLY A 317 3.81 6.25 12.96
C GLY A 317 4.28 5.85 11.57
N ILE A 318 3.36 5.70 10.61
CA ILE A 318 3.71 5.43 9.20
C ILE A 318 4.63 6.52 8.67
N ASP A 319 4.27 7.76 8.92
CA ASP A 319 5.00 8.90 8.39
C ASP A 319 6.43 9.01 8.93
N ARG A 320 6.66 8.57 10.18
CA ARG A 320 8.01 8.48 10.76
C ARG A 320 8.83 7.35 10.13
N LEU A 321 8.19 6.23 9.78
CA LEU A 321 8.87 5.03 9.29
C LEU A 321 9.13 5.08 7.79
N LEU A 322 8.30 5.81 7.03
CA LEU A 322 8.33 5.83 5.56
C LEU A 322 9.70 6.14 4.95
N PRO A 323 10.48 7.14 5.40
CA PRO A 323 11.80 7.41 4.81
C PRO A 323 12.76 6.21 4.92
N GLY A 324 12.81 5.58 6.10
CA GLY A 324 13.64 4.39 6.34
C GLY A 324 13.16 3.18 5.56
N MET A 325 11.83 3.00 5.44
CA MET A 325 11.25 1.96 4.60
C MET A 325 11.61 2.13 3.12
N LEU A 326 11.60 3.37 2.62
CA LEU A 326 12.01 3.66 1.24
C LEU A 326 13.51 3.43 1.02
N GLU A 327 14.35 3.75 2.00
CA GLU A 327 15.79 3.44 1.96
C GLU A 327 16.07 1.93 1.96
N GLU A 328 15.43 1.18 2.86
CA GLU A 328 15.52 -0.28 2.89
C GLU A 328 15.07 -0.90 1.56
N PHE A 329 14.01 -0.34 0.97
CA PHE A 329 13.42 -0.81 -0.28
C PHE A 329 14.28 -0.47 -1.51
N GLU A 330 14.95 0.68 -1.50
CA GLU A 330 15.92 1.08 -2.53
C GLU A 330 17.19 0.21 -2.47
N ALA A 331 17.72 -0.03 -1.27
CA ALA A 331 18.87 -0.91 -1.05
C ALA A 331 18.58 -2.36 -1.47
N ALA A 332 17.39 -2.88 -1.14
CA ALA A 332 16.92 -4.20 -1.55
C ALA A 332 16.92 -4.39 -3.08
N LYS A 333 16.55 -3.34 -3.82
CA LYS A 333 16.62 -3.36 -5.28
C LYS A 333 18.06 -3.52 -5.77
N LEU A 334 19.00 -2.78 -5.20
CA LEU A 334 20.40 -2.80 -5.67
C LEU A 334 21.04 -4.17 -5.48
N SER A 335 20.71 -4.87 -4.39
CA SER A 335 21.13 -6.26 -4.22
C SER A 335 20.57 -7.18 -5.29
N ILE A 336 19.30 -7.04 -5.68
CA ILE A 336 18.72 -7.88 -6.74
C ILE A 336 19.29 -7.50 -8.10
N ARG A 337 19.39 -6.20 -8.40
CA ARG A 337 19.91 -5.67 -9.67
C ARG A 337 21.33 -6.14 -9.96
N ARG A 338 22.25 -6.06 -9.00
CA ARG A 338 23.67 -6.47 -9.20
C ARG A 338 23.85 -7.91 -9.65
N TYR A 339 22.88 -8.77 -9.37
CA TYR A 339 22.90 -10.18 -9.78
C TYR A 339 21.98 -10.48 -10.96
N VAL A 340 21.10 -9.53 -11.29
CA VAL A 340 20.20 -9.59 -12.45
C VAL A 340 20.78 -8.85 -13.65
N GLU A 341 21.86 -8.09 -13.52
CA GLU A 341 22.77 -7.65 -14.60
C GLU A 341 23.83 -8.70 -14.90
#